data_AF-A0A1M3PCB1-F1
#
_entry.id   AF-A0A1M3PCB1-F1
#
_cell.length_a   1.000
_cell.length_b   1.000
_cell.length_c   1.000
_cell.angle_alpha   90.00
_cell.angle_beta   90.00
_cell.angle_gamma   90.00
#
_symmetry.space_group_name_H-M   'P 1'
#
loop_
_entity.id
_entity.type
_entity.pdbx_description
1 polymer ?
#
loop_
_entity_poly.entity_id
_entity_poly.type
_entity_poly.pdbx_seq_one_letter_code
_entity_poly.pdbx_strand_id
1 'polypeptide(L)'
;MLVVLVAGYLALRPASVPVPPPALPQTASIPVAPVPAVPAPAAPAPAPAPALALTARTADEAAIAAHVATTLTLFRFAPNPNILVLDFPGLHQQGLMLNRVAAMVEKAGLPHDRVLTDAELDAAIRAHGDTVDTYYYGHDYPAADLAAFFARADRQGVRLGAEEEALRAMLTQQGLLEPGSRGALISIPSVNAAQGIDEAMRASILRHELSHGEFFSNPAYAAYARKFYNEIMPEPARKAFLAYLVSQEYDPAVPDLVINETQAYLMNTADPRLFNAAVVGMTDADLNILRVRFLAGMPAGWLRDRIALPPAVAASANAASRPAPEGAPVRQ
;
A
#
# COMPACT_ATOMS: atom_id res chain seq x y z
N MET A 1 -2.00 -32.64 -12.86
CA MET A 1 -1.57 -31.85 -11.68
C MET A 1 -1.26 -30.45 -12.19
N LEU A 2 -2.17 -29.50 -11.95
CA LEU A 2 -2.14 -28.16 -12.52
C LEU A 2 -1.84 -27.17 -11.39
N VAL A 3 -0.73 -26.43 -11.52
CA VAL A 3 -0.33 -25.34 -10.64
C VAL A 3 -0.86 -24.05 -11.27
N VAL A 4 -1.69 -23.29 -10.54
CA VAL A 4 -2.19 -21.97 -10.96
C VAL A 4 -1.18 -20.92 -10.52
N LEU A 5 -0.51 -20.32 -11.50
CA LEU A 5 0.26 -19.08 -11.36
C LEU A 5 -0.71 -17.91 -11.23
N VAL A 6 -0.49 -17.03 -10.25
CA VAL A 6 -1.11 -15.70 -10.19
C VAL A 6 -0.48 -14.88 -11.32
N ALA A 7 -1.13 -14.92 -12.48
CA ALA A 7 -0.74 -14.20 -13.68
C ALA A 7 -1.36 -12.81 -13.66
N GLY A 8 -0.54 -11.80 -13.94
CA GLY A 8 -1.03 -10.49 -14.38
C GLY A 8 -1.98 -10.68 -15.57
N TYR A 9 -3.18 -10.14 -15.44
CA TYR A 9 -4.23 -10.29 -16.45
C TYR A 9 -3.93 -9.38 -17.64
N LEU A 10 -3.31 -9.94 -18.67
CA LEU A 10 -3.33 -9.40 -20.02
C LEU A 10 -4.70 -9.74 -20.64
N ALA A 11 -5.67 -8.82 -20.56
CA ALA A 11 -6.97 -9.01 -21.20
C ALA A 11 -6.84 -8.86 -22.74
N LEU A 12 -7.08 -9.96 -23.47
CA LEU A 12 -7.29 -9.93 -24.92
C LEU A 12 -8.54 -9.09 -25.25
N ARG A 13 -8.39 -8.17 -26.20
CA ARG A 13 -9.46 -7.34 -26.76
C ARG A 13 -10.50 -8.19 -27.50
N PRO A 14 -11.81 -8.05 -27.24
CA PRO A 14 -12.83 -8.53 -28.16
C PRO A 14 -12.96 -7.59 -29.38
N ALA A 15 -13.26 -8.20 -30.52
CA ALA A 15 -13.40 -7.56 -31.82
C ALA A 15 -14.54 -6.53 -31.87
N SER A 16 -14.33 -5.50 -32.69
CA SER A 16 -15.22 -4.38 -32.97
C SER A 16 -16.63 -4.82 -33.39
N VAL A 17 -17.66 -4.38 -32.66
CA VAL A 17 -19.06 -4.48 -33.10
C VAL A 17 -19.36 -3.28 -34.01
N PRO A 18 -19.97 -3.47 -35.20
CA PRO A 18 -20.28 -2.39 -36.13
C PRO A 18 -21.37 -1.44 -35.59
N VAL A 19 -21.13 -0.14 -35.78
CA VAL A 19 -22.04 0.96 -35.43
C VAL A 19 -23.25 0.97 -36.39
N PRO A 20 -24.50 1.04 -35.89
CA PRO A 20 -25.67 1.22 -36.76
C PRO A 20 -25.78 2.66 -37.31
N PRO A 21 -26.36 2.84 -38.51
CA PRO A 21 -26.43 4.13 -39.20
C PRO A 21 -27.36 5.16 -38.49
N PRO A 22 -27.17 6.46 -38.76
CA PRO A 22 -27.89 7.54 -38.08
C PRO A 22 -29.40 7.54 -38.40
N ALA A 23 -30.21 7.84 -37.38
CA ALA A 23 -31.65 8.00 -37.50
C ALA A 23 -32.01 9.32 -38.22
N LEU A 24 -33.06 9.26 -39.06
CA LEU A 24 -33.63 10.38 -39.81
C LEU A 24 -34.36 11.39 -38.89
N PRO A 25 -34.48 12.66 -39.31
CA PRO A 25 -35.00 13.75 -38.48
C PRO A 25 -36.48 13.56 -38.11
N GLN A 26 -36.78 13.63 -36.81
CA GLN A 26 -38.13 13.68 -36.28
C GLN A 26 -38.73 15.09 -36.42
N THR A 27 -39.97 15.13 -36.84
CA THR A 27 -40.79 16.32 -37.05
C THR A 27 -41.08 17.04 -35.73
N ALA A 28 -40.94 18.37 -35.76
CA ALA A 28 -41.15 19.25 -34.62
C ALA A 28 -42.61 19.19 -34.10
N SER A 29 -42.76 18.87 -32.82
CA SER A 29 -44.00 19.02 -32.05
C SER A 29 -43.92 20.29 -31.20
N ILE A 30 -45.01 21.06 -31.17
CA ILE A 30 -45.12 22.36 -30.49
C ILE A 30 -44.96 22.18 -28.97
N PRO A 31 -44.09 22.94 -28.27
CA PRO A 31 -43.93 22.82 -26.83
C PRO A 31 -45.11 23.47 -26.07
N VAL A 32 -45.77 22.69 -25.23
CA VAL A 32 -46.66 23.18 -24.16
C VAL A 32 -45.79 23.64 -22.99
N ALA A 33 -46.03 24.85 -22.49
CA ALA A 33 -45.27 25.42 -21.37
C ALA A 33 -45.48 24.60 -20.07
N PRO A 34 -44.41 24.22 -19.34
CA PRO A 34 -44.54 23.52 -18.07
C PRO A 34 -44.99 24.47 -16.96
N VAL A 35 -45.91 23.99 -16.13
CA VAL A 35 -46.32 24.63 -14.87
C VAL A 35 -45.15 24.58 -13.89
N PRO A 36 -44.82 25.65 -13.12
CA PRO A 36 -43.74 25.61 -12.15
C PRO A 36 -44.01 24.59 -11.05
N ALA A 37 -43.18 23.56 -10.95
CA ALA A 37 -43.19 22.64 -9.82
C ALA A 37 -42.60 23.34 -8.59
N VAL A 38 -43.36 23.38 -7.50
CA VAL A 38 -42.85 23.79 -6.19
C VAL A 38 -41.83 22.73 -5.74
N PRO A 39 -40.58 23.11 -5.37
CA PRO A 39 -39.60 22.13 -4.88
C PRO A 39 -40.11 21.50 -3.59
N ALA A 40 -40.15 20.17 -3.54
CA ALA A 40 -40.36 19.47 -2.28
C ALA A 40 -39.23 19.85 -1.30
N PRO A 41 -39.53 20.06 -0.01
CA PRO A 41 -38.50 20.34 0.98
C PRO A 41 -37.46 19.23 0.96
N ALA A 42 -36.18 19.62 0.91
CA ALA A 42 -35.06 18.69 0.93
C ALA A 42 -35.19 17.77 2.15
N ALA A 43 -35.03 16.46 1.93
CA ALA A 43 -34.99 15.50 3.02
C ALA A 43 -33.88 15.92 4.01
N PRO A 44 -34.14 15.89 5.32
CA PRO A 44 -33.13 16.21 6.31
C PRO A 44 -31.91 15.30 6.10
N ALA A 45 -30.71 15.89 6.18
CA ALA A 45 -29.47 15.15 6.06
C ALA A 45 -29.47 13.98 7.06
N PRO A 46 -29.05 12.77 6.66
CA PRO A 46 -28.96 11.65 7.59
C PRO A 46 -28.07 12.03 8.76
N ALA A 47 -28.51 11.67 9.98
CA ALA A 47 -27.72 11.89 11.18
C ALA A 47 -26.33 11.26 11.02
N PRO A 48 -25.27 11.90 11.56
CA PRO A 48 -23.92 11.33 11.49
C PRO A 48 -23.95 9.93 12.09
N ALA A 49 -23.40 8.95 11.35
CA ALA A 49 -23.25 7.60 11.84
C ALA A 49 -22.45 7.64 13.16
N PRO A 50 -22.78 6.81 14.16
CA PRO A 50 -22.01 6.77 15.40
C PRO A 50 -20.55 6.51 15.05
N ALA A 51 -19.66 7.39 15.53
CA ALA A 51 -18.23 7.25 15.33
C ALA A 51 -17.80 5.84 15.77
N LEU A 52 -17.15 5.12 14.87
CA LEU A 52 -16.62 3.78 15.15
C LEU A 52 -15.51 3.93 16.19
N ALA A 53 -15.84 3.82 17.48
CA ALA A 53 -14.87 3.91 18.57
C ALA A 53 -14.07 2.60 18.64
N LEU A 54 -13.18 2.39 17.68
CA LEU A 54 -12.26 1.25 17.67
C LEU A 54 -11.18 1.47 18.72
N THR A 55 -11.20 0.66 19.77
CA THR A 55 -10.12 0.62 20.75
C THR A 55 -8.97 -0.22 20.18
N ALA A 56 -7.80 0.40 20.01
CA ALA A 56 -6.63 -0.30 19.51
C ALA A 56 -6.15 -1.37 20.50
N ARG A 57 -6.00 -2.61 20.02
CA ARG A 57 -5.42 -3.73 20.78
C ARG A 57 -3.92 -3.80 20.54
N THR A 58 -3.11 -3.85 21.58
CA THR A 58 -1.66 -4.07 21.39
C THR A 58 -1.41 -5.53 21.02
N ALA A 59 -0.69 -5.77 19.92
CA ALA A 59 -0.40 -7.12 19.42
C ALA A 59 0.95 -7.18 18.68
N ASP A 60 1.62 -8.34 18.73
CA ASP A 60 2.82 -8.61 17.93
C ASP A 60 2.46 -9.17 16.54
N GLU A 61 3.48 -9.43 15.71
CA GLU A 61 3.26 -9.92 14.34
C GLU A 61 2.54 -11.27 14.33
N ALA A 62 2.90 -12.19 15.22
CA ALA A 62 2.31 -13.54 15.24
C ALA A 62 0.83 -13.48 15.62
N ALA A 63 0.47 -12.67 16.60
CA ALA A 63 -0.91 -12.46 17.02
C ALA A 63 -1.76 -11.80 15.92
N ILE A 64 -1.22 -10.82 15.20
CA ILE A 64 -1.90 -10.17 14.07
C ILE A 64 -2.05 -11.15 12.89
N ALA A 65 -1.00 -11.91 12.57
CA ALA A 65 -1.01 -12.90 11.49
C ALA A 65 -2.04 -14.02 11.72
N ALA A 66 -2.20 -14.45 12.98
CA ALA A 66 -3.15 -15.49 13.38
C ALA A 66 -4.59 -14.99 13.57
N HIS A 67 -4.81 -13.68 13.59
CA HIS A 67 -6.14 -13.12 13.77
C HIS A 67 -7.02 -13.34 12.54
N VAL A 68 -8.27 -13.74 12.77
CA VAL A 68 -9.30 -13.90 11.74
C VAL A 68 -10.35 -12.82 11.96
N ALA A 69 -10.33 -11.78 11.13
CA ALA A 69 -11.26 -10.67 11.25
C ALA A 69 -12.67 -11.07 10.82
N THR A 70 -13.63 -10.98 11.74
CA THR A 70 -15.07 -11.02 11.44
C THR A 70 -15.71 -9.64 11.43
N THR A 71 -15.00 -8.65 11.99
CA THR A 71 -15.27 -7.21 11.94
C THR A 71 -13.94 -6.47 11.82
N LEU A 72 -13.97 -5.21 11.36
CA LEU A 72 -12.78 -4.37 11.36
C LEU A 72 -12.14 -4.32 12.74
N THR A 73 -10.87 -4.71 12.81
CA THR A 73 -10.09 -4.72 14.04
C THR A 73 -8.90 -3.78 13.91
N LEU A 74 -8.66 -2.99 14.95
CA LEU A 74 -7.51 -2.09 15.04
C LEU A 74 -6.48 -2.66 16.00
N PHE A 75 -5.26 -2.86 15.50
CA PHE A 75 -4.11 -3.19 16.33
C PHE A 75 -3.14 -2.02 16.44
N ARG A 76 -2.47 -1.93 17.59
CA ARG A 76 -1.24 -1.16 17.78
C ARG A 76 -0.10 -2.15 17.82
N PHE A 77 0.85 -2.00 16.92
CA PHE A 77 1.93 -2.98 16.79
C PHE A 77 2.89 -2.90 17.99
N ALA A 78 3.06 -4.00 18.72
CA ALA A 78 3.78 -3.99 19.99
C ALA A 78 5.27 -3.61 19.85
N PRO A 79 6.02 -4.10 18.84
CA PRO A 79 7.43 -3.71 18.66
C PRO A 79 7.64 -2.25 18.24
N ASN A 80 6.66 -1.63 17.58
CA ASN A 80 6.67 -0.21 17.24
C ASN A 80 5.24 0.38 17.37
N PRO A 81 4.90 0.96 18.54
CA PRO A 81 3.56 1.45 18.83
C PRO A 81 3.09 2.63 17.98
N ASN A 82 3.94 3.20 17.13
CA ASN A 82 3.56 4.22 16.14
C ASN A 82 2.89 3.62 14.91
N ILE A 83 2.92 2.30 14.74
CA ILE A 83 2.28 1.58 13.63
C ILE A 83 0.91 1.08 14.10
N LEU A 84 -0.13 1.54 13.42
CA LEU A 84 -1.49 1.03 13.53
C LEU A 84 -1.79 0.07 12.38
N VAL A 85 -2.39 -1.07 12.69
CA VAL A 85 -2.75 -2.09 11.70
C VAL A 85 -4.27 -2.26 11.67
N LEU A 86 -4.86 -2.07 10.51
CA LEU A 86 -6.25 -2.39 10.22
C LEU A 86 -6.36 -3.79 9.65
N ASP A 87 -7.14 -4.63 10.31
CA ASP A 87 -7.45 -5.98 9.85
C ASP A 87 -8.93 -6.03 9.45
N PHE A 88 -9.20 -6.07 8.15
CA PHE A 88 -10.53 -6.02 7.59
C PHE A 88 -11.11 -7.41 7.40
N PRO A 89 -12.42 -7.62 7.62
CA PRO A 89 -13.10 -8.89 7.33
C PRO A 89 -13.22 -9.17 5.82
N GLY A 90 -12.98 -8.16 4.96
CA GLY A 90 -13.00 -8.31 3.51
C GLY A 90 -12.59 -7.03 2.79
N LEU A 91 -12.21 -7.18 1.52
CA LEU A 91 -11.64 -6.08 0.72
C LEU A 91 -12.65 -4.97 0.39
N HIS A 92 -13.94 -5.28 0.34
CA HIS A 92 -14.95 -4.25 0.06
C HIS A 92 -14.91 -3.10 1.08
N GLN A 93 -14.92 -3.44 2.38
CA GLN A 93 -14.85 -2.43 3.44
C GLN A 93 -13.50 -1.69 3.43
N GLN A 94 -12.41 -2.39 3.12
CA GLN A 94 -11.10 -1.79 2.96
C GLN A 94 -11.10 -0.75 1.83
N GLY A 95 -11.64 -1.12 0.67
CA GLY A 95 -11.69 -0.26 -0.50
C GLY A 95 -12.55 0.99 -0.28
N LEU A 96 -13.72 0.85 0.34
CA LEU A 96 -14.56 2.00 0.72
C LEU A 96 -13.84 2.96 1.67
N MET A 97 -12.96 2.44 2.53
CA MET A 97 -12.22 3.23 3.52
C MET A 97 -10.96 3.89 2.95
N LEU A 98 -10.23 3.22 2.04
CA LEU A 98 -8.84 3.57 1.72
C LEU A 98 -8.56 3.85 0.24
N ASN A 99 -9.42 3.44 -0.70
CA ASN A 99 -9.12 3.61 -2.14
C ASN A 99 -8.95 5.07 -2.55
N ARG A 100 -9.68 6.01 -1.92
CA ARG A 100 -9.53 7.43 -2.22
C ARG A 100 -8.22 8.01 -1.67
N VAL A 101 -7.71 7.44 -0.58
CA VAL A 101 -6.39 7.78 -0.04
C VAL A 101 -5.32 7.27 -1.00
N ALA A 102 -5.40 5.99 -1.42
CA ALA A 102 -4.51 5.39 -2.41
C ALA A 102 -4.44 6.23 -3.71
N ALA A 103 -5.60 6.60 -4.24
CA ALA A 103 -5.71 7.42 -5.45
C ALA A 103 -5.00 8.78 -5.33
N MET A 104 -4.95 9.36 -4.13
CA MET A 104 -4.26 10.64 -3.87
C MET A 104 -2.78 10.45 -3.55
N VAL A 105 -2.38 9.33 -2.92
CA VAL A 105 -1.02 9.17 -2.38
C VAL A 105 -0.09 8.46 -3.35
N GLU A 106 -0.54 7.40 -4.03
CA GLU A 106 0.39 6.47 -4.69
C GLU A 106 0.06 6.09 -6.13
N LYS A 107 -1.20 6.24 -6.56
CA LYS A 107 -1.65 5.78 -7.88
C LYS A 107 -1.11 6.66 -9.02
N ALA A 108 -0.38 6.04 -9.95
CA ALA A 108 0.09 6.72 -11.14
C ALA A 108 -1.07 7.25 -12.01
N GLY A 109 -0.88 8.45 -12.57
CA GLY A 109 -1.84 9.06 -13.50
C GLY A 109 -3.07 9.70 -12.83
N LEU A 110 -3.14 9.68 -11.50
CA LEU A 110 -4.15 10.40 -10.71
C LEU A 110 -3.53 11.63 -10.02
N PRO A 111 -4.34 12.64 -9.67
CA PRO A 111 -3.82 13.85 -9.07
C PRO A 111 -3.43 13.65 -7.60
N HIS A 112 -2.18 13.97 -7.26
CA HIS A 112 -1.67 13.92 -5.88
C HIS A 112 -1.91 15.20 -5.07
N ASP A 113 -2.48 16.24 -5.68
CA ASP A 113 -2.70 17.57 -5.09
C ASP A 113 -4.17 17.82 -4.66
N ARG A 114 -5.09 16.92 -5.02
CA ARG A 114 -6.51 16.99 -4.66
C ARG A 114 -7.12 15.65 -4.36
N VAL A 115 -8.23 15.67 -3.64
CA VAL A 115 -9.05 14.49 -3.37
C VAL A 115 -10.04 14.31 -4.52
N LEU A 116 -10.19 13.08 -5.00
CA LEU A 116 -11.18 12.74 -6.02
C LEU A 116 -12.61 12.76 -5.44
N THR A 117 -13.57 13.20 -6.23
CA THR A 117 -14.99 13.00 -5.92
C THR A 117 -15.40 11.53 -6.10
N ASP A 118 -16.56 11.12 -5.58
CA ASP A 118 -17.13 9.77 -5.77
C ASP A 118 -17.11 9.35 -7.24
N ALA A 119 -17.61 10.22 -8.13
CA ALA A 119 -17.71 9.93 -9.56
C ALA A 119 -16.33 9.80 -10.24
N GLU A 120 -15.35 10.59 -9.81
CA GLU A 120 -13.98 10.51 -10.33
C GLU A 120 -13.26 9.25 -9.86
N LEU A 121 -13.41 8.89 -8.58
CA LEU A 121 -12.86 7.64 -8.04
C LEU A 121 -13.46 6.43 -8.74
N ASP A 122 -14.79 6.40 -8.91
CA ASP A 122 -15.48 5.33 -9.63
C ASP A 122 -15.05 5.22 -11.10
N ALA A 123 -14.76 6.36 -11.74
CA ALA A 123 -14.22 6.37 -13.09
C ALA A 123 -12.78 5.83 -13.13
N ALA A 124 -11.94 6.22 -12.16
CA ALA A 124 -10.57 5.76 -12.05
C ALA A 124 -10.48 4.24 -11.81
N ILE A 125 -11.25 3.70 -10.86
CA ILE A 125 -11.31 2.26 -10.58
C ILE A 125 -11.70 1.48 -11.85
N ARG A 126 -12.77 1.90 -12.53
CA ARG A 126 -13.24 1.21 -13.74
C ARG A 126 -12.30 1.33 -14.93
N ALA A 127 -11.50 2.39 -15.02
CA ALA A 127 -10.57 2.58 -16.13
C ALA A 127 -9.50 1.47 -16.23
N HIS A 128 -9.17 0.84 -15.09
CA HIS A 128 -8.22 -0.27 -15.01
C HIS A 128 -8.90 -1.65 -14.99
N GLY A 129 -10.24 -1.70 -15.11
CA GLY A 129 -11.01 -2.94 -15.01
C GLY A 129 -11.15 -3.45 -13.57
N ASP A 130 -10.83 -2.61 -12.59
CA ASP A 130 -10.93 -2.93 -11.17
C ASP A 130 -12.34 -2.72 -10.62
N THR A 131 -12.51 -3.20 -9.39
CA THR A 131 -13.66 -2.96 -8.53
C THR A 131 -13.19 -2.28 -7.25
N VAL A 132 -14.12 -1.84 -6.40
CA VAL A 132 -13.82 -1.33 -5.06
C VAL A 132 -12.94 -2.33 -4.28
N ASP A 133 -13.16 -3.63 -4.50
CA ASP A 133 -12.48 -4.72 -3.80
C ASP A 133 -11.09 -5.04 -4.37
N THR A 134 -10.81 -4.71 -5.64
CA THR A 134 -9.57 -5.14 -6.32
C THR A 134 -8.61 -4.00 -6.64
N TYR A 135 -9.00 -2.75 -6.35
CA TYR A 135 -8.17 -1.59 -6.61
C TYR A 135 -6.82 -1.66 -5.90
N TYR A 136 -6.81 -2.10 -4.63
CA TYR A 136 -5.62 -2.42 -3.83
C TYR A 136 -5.91 -3.52 -2.80
N TYR A 137 -4.94 -4.40 -2.54
CA TYR A 137 -5.06 -5.51 -1.59
C TYR A 137 -4.48 -5.20 -0.20
N GLY A 138 -3.48 -4.32 -0.13
CA GLY A 138 -2.88 -3.76 1.08
C GLY A 138 -2.76 -2.25 0.93
N HIS A 139 -2.61 -1.55 2.05
CA HIS A 139 -2.46 -0.10 2.06
C HIS A 139 -1.52 0.30 3.18
N ASP A 140 -0.66 1.29 2.93
CA ASP A 140 0.24 1.87 3.92
C ASP A 140 0.32 3.39 3.76
N TYR A 141 0.09 4.14 4.84
CA TYR A 141 0.12 5.60 4.79
C TYR A 141 0.85 6.20 6.00
N PRO A 142 1.77 7.16 5.78
CA PRO A 142 2.27 7.96 6.88
C PRO A 142 1.16 8.89 7.40
N ALA A 143 1.23 9.20 8.69
CA ALA A 143 0.32 10.13 9.36
C ALA A 143 0.14 11.47 8.62
N ALA A 144 1.22 11.99 8.02
CA ALA A 144 1.22 13.25 7.29
C ALA A 144 0.31 13.20 6.05
N ASP A 145 0.30 12.10 5.30
CA ASP A 145 -0.52 11.97 4.09
C ASP A 145 -1.99 11.79 4.43
N LEU A 146 -2.30 11.05 5.51
CA LEU A 146 -3.66 10.94 6.06
C LEU A 146 -4.18 12.30 6.52
N ALA A 147 -3.36 13.09 7.24
CA ALA A 147 -3.72 14.44 7.64
C ALA A 147 -3.93 15.36 6.43
N ALA A 148 -3.07 15.25 5.41
CA ALA A 148 -3.20 16.01 4.17
C ALA A 148 -4.48 15.64 3.40
N PHE A 149 -4.83 14.35 3.34
CA PHE A 149 -6.05 13.85 2.72
C PHE A 149 -7.29 14.52 3.32
N PHE A 150 -7.50 14.40 4.63
CA PHE A 150 -8.68 14.98 5.28
C PHE A 150 -8.70 16.51 5.20
N ALA A 151 -7.55 17.16 5.35
CA ALA A 151 -7.47 18.61 5.24
C ALA A 151 -7.77 19.09 3.81
N ARG A 152 -7.41 18.32 2.76
CA ARG A 152 -7.76 18.63 1.37
C ARG A 152 -9.24 18.40 1.10
N ALA A 153 -9.80 17.29 1.57
CA ALA A 153 -11.23 17.01 1.44
C ALA A 153 -12.08 18.16 2.00
N ASP A 154 -11.75 18.64 3.22
CA ASP A 154 -12.42 19.78 3.84
C ASP A 154 -12.28 21.06 3.00
N ARG A 155 -11.06 21.41 2.60
CA ARG A 155 -10.80 22.63 1.82
C ARG A 155 -11.48 22.62 0.45
N GLN A 156 -11.64 21.44 -0.13
CA GLN A 156 -12.22 21.25 -1.46
C GLN A 156 -13.74 21.02 -1.41
N GLY A 157 -14.31 20.85 -0.22
CA GLY A 157 -15.73 20.51 -0.05
C GLY A 157 -16.09 19.13 -0.58
N VAL A 158 -15.12 18.20 -0.65
CA VAL A 158 -15.38 16.81 -1.04
C VAL A 158 -16.03 16.11 0.13
N ARG A 159 -17.24 15.57 -0.10
CA ARG A 159 -17.98 14.83 0.93
C ARG A 159 -17.35 13.46 1.15
N LEU A 160 -17.02 13.16 2.39
CA LEU A 160 -16.52 11.84 2.79
C LEU A 160 -17.66 10.83 2.93
N GLY A 161 -17.38 9.57 2.57
CA GLY A 161 -18.23 8.42 2.82
C GLY A 161 -18.25 8.01 4.30
N ALA A 162 -19.10 7.06 4.66
CA ALA A 162 -19.24 6.62 6.06
C ALA A 162 -17.95 5.96 6.59
N GLU A 163 -17.27 5.19 5.76
CA GLU A 163 -16.03 4.49 6.06
C GLU A 163 -14.85 5.47 6.19
N GLU A 164 -14.80 6.49 5.34
CA GLU A 164 -13.79 7.56 5.42
C GLU A 164 -13.98 8.44 6.67
N GLU A 165 -15.23 8.74 7.05
CA GLU A 165 -15.52 9.44 8.31
C GLU A 165 -15.18 8.58 9.54
N ALA A 166 -15.45 7.27 9.48
CA ALA A 166 -15.03 6.33 10.52
C ALA A 166 -13.50 6.27 10.65
N LEU A 167 -12.78 6.26 9.52
CA LEU A 167 -11.32 6.36 9.49
C LEU A 167 -10.84 7.66 10.14
N ARG A 168 -11.43 8.80 9.77
CA ARG A 168 -11.08 10.11 10.34
C ARG A 168 -11.24 10.14 11.86
N ALA A 169 -12.39 9.67 12.36
CA ALA A 169 -12.67 9.63 13.78
C ALA A 169 -11.68 8.73 14.53
N MET A 170 -11.40 7.55 13.99
CA MET A 170 -10.46 6.60 14.57
C MET A 170 -9.03 7.17 14.59
N LEU A 171 -8.53 7.74 13.50
CA LEU A 171 -7.19 8.32 13.45
C LEU A 171 -7.04 9.53 14.37
N THR A 172 -8.09 10.34 14.52
CA THR A 172 -8.13 11.43 15.50
C THR A 172 -8.04 10.87 16.92
N GLN A 173 -8.83 9.86 17.26
CA GLN A 173 -8.81 9.21 18.57
C GLN A 173 -7.45 8.61 18.90
N GLN A 174 -6.75 8.05 17.92
CA GLN A 174 -5.43 7.46 18.11
C GLN A 174 -4.27 8.48 18.07
N GLY A 175 -4.57 9.77 17.86
CA GLY A 175 -3.58 10.85 17.76
C GLY A 175 -2.75 10.83 16.47
N LEU A 176 -3.17 10.07 15.44
CA LEU A 176 -2.43 9.98 14.19
C LEU A 176 -2.53 11.25 13.34
N LEU A 177 -3.62 12.01 13.47
CA LEU A 177 -3.83 13.27 12.74
C LEU A 177 -3.22 14.49 13.44
N GLU A 178 -2.58 14.31 14.61
CA GLU A 178 -1.94 15.40 15.32
C GLU A 178 -0.71 15.95 14.55
N PRO A 179 -0.48 17.28 14.55
CA PRO A 179 0.68 17.86 13.89
C PRO A 179 2.00 17.25 14.34
N GLY A 180 2.84 16.85 13.38
CA GLY A 180 4.14 16.24 13.67
C GLY A 180 4.07 14.77 14.12
N SER A 181 2.89 14.15 14.11
CA SER A 181 2.75 12.70 14.27
C SER A 181 3.65 11.96 13.29
N ARG A 182 4.40 11.00 13.82
CA ARG A 182 5.26 10.09 13.05
C ARG A 182 4.62 8.72 12.92
N GLY A 183 3.30 8.66 13.05
CA GLY A 183 2.54 7.41 12.97
C GLY A 183 2.49 6.86 11.55
N ALA A 184 2.17 5.57 11.46
CA ALA A 184 1.83 4.89 10.22
C ALA A 184 0.51 4.16 10.41
N LEU A 185 -0.32 4.16 9.37
CA LEU A 185 -1.46 3.28 9.23
C LEU A 185 -1.13 2.26 8.17
N ILE A 186 -1.34 0.98 8.46
CA ILE A 186 -1.26 -0.08 7.48
C ILE A 186 -2.55 -0.91 7.50
N SER A 187 -2.87 -1.58 6.41
CA SER A 187 -3.96 -2.56 6.36
C SER A 187 -3.52 -3.88 5.77
N ILE A 188 -4.12 -4.96 6.25
CA ILE A 188 -3.89 -6.31 5.76
C ILE A 188 -5.21 -6.95 5.29
N PRO A 189 -5.18 -7.77 4.24
CA PRO A 189 -6.35 -8.51 3.81
C PRO A 189 -6.63 -9.68 4.76
N SER A 190 -7.90 -10.08 4.82
CA SER A 190 -8.29 -11.37 5.41
C SER A 190 -7.80 -12.54 4.57
N VAL A 191 -7.63 -13.71 5.22
CA VAL A 191 -7.45 -14.97 4.50
C VAL A 191 -8.68 -15.19 3.60
N ASN A 192 -8.45 -15.35 2.31
CA ASN A 192 -9.50 -15.48 1.32
C ASN A 192 -9.10 -16.46 0.22
N ALA A 193 -9.65 -17.67 0.30
CA ALA A 193 -9.38 -18.73 -0.68
C ALA A 193 -9.82 -18.36 -2.11
N ALA A 194 -10.90 -17.58 -2.27
CA ALA A 194 -11.37 -17.16 -3.60
C ALA A 194 -10.39 -16.20 -4.29
N GLN A 195 -9.59 -15.48 -3.49
CA GLN A 195 -8.56 -14.55 -3.96
C GLN A 195 -7.15 -15.14 -3.86
N GLY A 196 -7.03 -16.43 -3.49
CA GLY A 196 -5.72 -17.10 -3.35
C GLY A 196 -4.88 -16.62 -2.16
N ILE A 197 -5.48 -15.93 -1.19
CA ILE A 197 -4.81 -15.42 0.01
C ILE A 197 -4.92 -16.49 1.10
N ASP A 198 -3.89 -17.34 1.22
CA ASP A 198 -3.73 -18.27 2.35
C ASP A 198 -2.96 -17.64 3.53
N GLU A 199 -2.76 -18.37 4.62
CA GLU A 199 -2.08 -17.81 5.81
C GLU A 199 -0.62 -17.41 5.52
N ALA A 200 0.06 -18.14 4.63
CA ALA A 200 1.45 -17.83 4.27
C ALA A 200 1.53 -16.53 3.45
N MET A 201 0.64 -16.38 2.47
CA MET A 201 0.48 -15.15 1.69
C MET A 201 0.17 -13.98 2.61
N ARG A 202 -0.84 -14.12 3.48
CA ARG A 202 -1.24 -13.08 4.42
C ARG A 202 -0.10 -12.70 5.37
N ALA A 203 0.65 -13.67 5.88
CA ALA A 203 1.83 -13.39 6.68
C ALA A 203 2.88 -12.62 5.87
N SER A 204 3.13 -12.96 4.60
CA SER A 204 4.07 -12.18 3.77
C SER A 204 3.57 -10.75 3.53
N ILE A 205 2.28 -10.55 3.30
CA ILE A 205 1.69 -9.21 3.15
C ILE A 205 1.86 -8.42 4.44
N LEU A 206 1.47 -8.96 5.60
CA LEU A 206 1.65 -8.27 6.89
C LEU A 206 3.10 -7.79 7.11
N ARG A 207 4.09 -8.58 6.70
CA ARG A 207 5.50 -8.24 6.87
C ARG A 207 5.94 -7.12 5.95
N HIS A 208 5.48 -7.18 4.70
CA HIS A 208 5.63 -6.11 3.72
C HIS A 208 5.06 -4.81 4.30
N GLU A 209 3.80 -4.83 4.73
CA GLU A 209 3.10 -3.67 5.30
C GLU A 209 3.79 -3.14 6.57
N LEU A 210 4.17 -4.01 7.51
CA LEU A 210 4.88 -3.61 8.72
C LEU A 210 6.22 -2.93 8.41
N SER A 211 6.87 -3.27 7.29
CA SER A 211 8.10 -2.61 6.87
C SER A 211 7.87 -1.18 6.40
N HIS A 212 6.75 -0.90 5.73
CA HIS A 212 6.32 0.47 5.44
C HIS A 212 6.05 1.24 6.71
N GLY A 213 5.35 0.62 7.67
CA GLY A 213 5.12 1.21 8.99
C GLY A 213 6.42 1.62 9.68
N GLU A 214 7.47 0.79 9.61
CA GLU A 214 8.79 1.14 10.12
C GLU A 214 9.44 2.28 9.34
N PHE A 215 9.35 2.27 8.01
CA PHE A 215 9.89 3.33 7.16
C PHE A 215 9.27 4.70 7.49
N PHE A 216 7.97 4.78 7.72
CA PHE A 216 7.31 6.04 8.06
C PHE A 216 7.62 6.51 9.49
N SER A 217 7.69 5.59 10.44
CA SER A 217 7.75 5.95 11.86
C SER A 217 9.16 6.07 12.43
N ASN A 218 10.14 5.37 11.86
CA ASN A 218 11.52 5.39 12.31
C ASN A 218 12.42 6.22 11.36
N PRO A 219 12.83 7.45 11.74
CA PRO A 219 13.66 8.29 10.89
C PRO A 219 15.04 7.69 10.58
N ALA A 220 15.62 6.90 11.50
CA ALA A 220 16.91 6.28 11.28
C ALA A 220 16.81 5.17 10.22
N TYR A 221 15.75 4.36 10.28
CA TYR A 221 15.48 3.35 9.26
C TYR A 221 15.17 4.00 7.90
N ALA A 222 14.32 5.02 7.87
CA ALA A 222 13.98 5.76 6.65
C ALA A 222 15.22 6.38 5.99
N ALA A 223 16.08 7.04 6.78
CA ALA A 223 17.34 7.61 6.29
C ALA A 223 18.26 6.52 5.73
N TYR A 224 18.32 5.36 6.38
CA TYR A 224 19.08 4.22 5.88
C TYR A 224 18.53 3.68 4.56
N ALA A 225 17.22 3.45 4.44
CA ALA A 225 16.60 2.96 3.21
C ALA A 225 16.85 3.92 2.03
N ARG A 226 16.74 5.24 2.25
CA ARG A 226 17.09 6.26 1.25
C ARG A 226 18.57 6.19 0.86
N LYS A 227 19.47 6.07 1.84
CA LYS A 227 20.91 5.90 1.57
C LYS A 227 21.17 4.63 0.78
N PHE A 228 20.56 3.51 1.17
CA PHE A 228 20.73 2.24 0.47
C PHE A 228 20.32 2.37 -0.98
N TYR A 229 19.12 2.88 -1.25
CA TYR A 229 18.64 3.06 -2.61
C TYR A 229 19.56 3.99 -3.41
N ASN A 230 19.82 5.20 -2.91
CA ASN A 230 20.51 6.24 -3.69
C ASN A 230 22.03 5.98 -3.85
N GLU A 231 22.69 5.41 -2.85
CA GLU A 231 24.15 5.34 -2.79
C GLU A 231 24.72 3.92 -2.84
N ILE A 232 24.00 2.90 -2.33
CA ILE A 232 24.54 1.54 -2.15
C ILE A 232 24.04 0.59 -3.25
N MET A 233 22.76 0.71 -3.63
CA MET A 233 22.12 -0.14 -4.62
C MET A 233 22.68 0.19 -6.01
N PRO A 234 23.21 -0.79 -6.76
CA PRO A 234 23.72 -0.55 -8.10
C PRO A 234 22.62 0.00 -9.02
N GLU A 235 23.00 0.90 -9.93
CA GLU A 235 22.05 1.52 -10.88
C GLU A 235 21.24 0.50 -11.70
N PRO A 236 21.82 -0.61 -12.23
CA PRO A 236 21.02 -1.62 -12.92
C PRO A 236 19.93 -2.23 -12.03
N ALA A 237 20.23 -2.44 -10.75
CA ALA A 237 19.26 -2.96 -9.79
C ALA A 237 18.15 -1.95 -9.50
N ARG A 238 18.49 -0.67 -9.30
CA ARG A 238 17.48 0.39 -9.14
C ARG A 238 16.53 0.46 -10.35
N LYS A 239 17.08 0.43 -11.57
CA LYS A 239 16.27 0.46 -12.80
C LYS A 239 15.32 -0.73 -12.90
N ALA A 240 15.79 -1.92 -12.53
CA ALA A 240 14.98 -3.13 -12.51
C ALA A 240 13.82 -3.04 -11.51
N PHE A 241 14.08 -2.59 -10.28
CA PHE A 241 13.02 -2.36 -9.29
C PHE A 241 12.04 -1.28 -9.74
N LEU A 242 12.54 -0.15 -10.24
CA LEU A 242 11.67 0.92 -10.75
C LEU A 242 10.74 0.44 -11.88
N ALA A 243 11.27 -0.34 -12.84
CA ALA A 243 10.46 -0.90 -13.90
C ALA A 243 9.38 -1.85 -13.38
N TYR A 244 9.70 -2.67 -12.38
CA TYR A 244 8.74 -3.52 -11.70
C TYR A 244 7.66 -2.69 -11.00
N LEU A 245 8.02 -1.67 -10.20
CA LEU A 245 7.04 -0.84 -9.49
C LEU A 245 6.11 -0.06 -10.43
N VAL A 246 6.65 0.46 -11.54
CA VAL A 246 5.81 1.07 -12.59
C VAL A 246 4.83 0.06 -13.19
N SER A 247 5.25 -1.21 -13.35
CA SER A 247 4.34 -2.27 -13.81
C SER A 247 3.25 -2.64 -12.79
N GLN A 248 3.44 -2.26 -11.52
CA GLN A 248 2.44 -2.37 -10.44
C GLN A 248 1.64 -1.06 -10.26
N GLU A 249 1.75 -0.12 -11.20
CA GLU A 249 1.00 1.15 -11.23
C GLU A 249 1.32 2.16 -10.11
N TYR A 250 2.47 2.01 -9.43
CA TYR A 250 3.00 3.04 -8.51
C TYR A 250 3.55 4.25 -9.28
N ASP A 251 3.32 5.46 -8.77
CA ASP A 251 3.84 6.69 -9.40
C ASP A 251 5.37 6.86 -9.14
N PRO A 252 6.23 6.75 -10.17
CA PRO A 252 7.66 6.96 -10.01
C PRO A 252 8.03 8.43 -9.72
N ALA A 253 7.10 9.37 -9.88
CA ALA A 253 7.30 10.79 -9.57
C ALA A 253 7.27 11.08 -8.05
N VAL A 254 6.93 10.08 -7.22
CA VAL A 254 6.96 10.14 -5.75
C VAL A 254 8.21 9.39 -5.26
N PRO A 255 9.35 10.06 -5.00
CA PRO A 255 10.62 9.34 -4.78
C PRO A 255 10.62 8.48 -3.51
N ASP A 256 9.99 8.95 -2.44
CA ASP A 256 9.92 8.20 -1.18
C ASP A 256 9.03 6.96 -1.31
N LEU A 257 7.99 6.97 -2.17
CA LEU A 257 7.19 5.78 -2.49
C LEU A 257 8.07 4.70 -3.12
N VAL A 258 8.84 5.05 -4.16
CA VAL A 258 9.75 4.11 -4.85
C VAL A 258 10.76 3.48 -3.87
N ILE A 259 11.31 4.29 -2.97
CA ILE A 259 12.30 3.83 -1.97
C ILE A 259 11.64 2.90 -0.94
N ASN A 260 10.45 3.29 -0.44
CA ASN A 260 9.70 2.54 0.54
C ASN A 260 9.26 1.16 0.00
N GLU A 261 8.76 1.14 -1.24
CA GLU A 261 8.41 -0.09 -1.94
C GLU A 261 9.62 -0.99 -2.20
N THR A 262 10.73 -0.40 -2.65
CA THR A 262 11.96 -1.16 -2.93
C THR A 262 12.45 -1.90 -1.69
N GLN A 263 12.46 -1.26 -0.51
CA GLN A 263 12.90 -1.94 0.72
C GLN A 263 11.94 -3.05 1.14
N ALA A 264 10.62 -2.84 0.97
CA ALA A 264 9.60 -3.79 1.37
C ALA A 264 9.69 -5.07 0.53
N TYR A 265 9.73 -4.94 -0.80
CA TYR A 265 9.93 -6.06 -1.71
C TYR A 265 11.27 -6.77 -1.53
N LEU A 266 12.36 -6.00 -1.36
CA LEU A 266 13.68 -6.57 -1.22
C LEU A 266 13.79 -7.47 0.04
N MET A 267 13.29 -7.00 1.18
CA MET A 267 13.58 -7.62 2.48
C MET A 267 12.39 -8.32 3.14
N ASN A 268 11.16 -7.90 2.87
CA ASN A 268 9.99 -8.24 3.68
C ASN A 268 8.88 -8.99 2.91
N THR A 269 9.01 -9.11 1.59
CA THR A 269 8.13 -9.93 0.74
C THR A 269 8.78 -11.28 0.42
N ALA A 270 8.52 -12.27 1.28
CA ALA A 270 9.15 -13.60 1.16
C ALA A 270 8.35 -14.57 0.27
N ASP A 271 7.05 -14.35 0.07
CA ASP A 271 6.23 -15.22 -0.75
C ASP A 271 6.58 -15.06 -2.24
N PRO A 272 7.05 -16.13 -2.92
CA PRO A 272 7.48 -16.03 -4.31
C PRO A 272 6.33 -15.75 -5.28
N ARG A 273 5.07 -15.90 -4.85
CA ARG A 273 3.88 -15.49 -5.62
C ARG A 273 3.74 -13.97 -5.69
N LEU A 274 4.25 -13.26 -4.68
CA LEU A 274 4.25 -11.79 -4.63
C LEU A 274 5.52 -11.21 -5.25
N PHE A 275 6.68 -11.76 -4.90
CA PHE A 275 7.97 -11.23 -5.34
C PHE A 275 9.07 -12.28 -5.36
N ASN A 276 9.85 -12.29 -6.45
CA ASN A 276 11.02 -13.15 -6.60
C ASN A 276 12.02 -12.49 -7.56
N ALA A 277 13.23 -13.05 -7.70
CA ALA A 277 14.26 -12.42 -8.53
C ALA A 277 13.85 -12.28 -10.02
N ALA A 278 13.04 -13.21 -10.54
CA ALA A 278 12.65 -13.19 -11.94
C ALA A 278 11.76 -12.00 -12.30
N VAL A 279 10.88 -11.53 -11.40
CA VAL A 279 9.99 -10.38 -11.68
C VAL A 279 10.74 -9.06 -11.85
N VAL A 280 11.95 -8.96 -11.29
CA VAL A 280 12.89 -7.85 -11.47
C VAL A 280 14.04 -8.19 -12.43
N GLY A 281 13.93 -9.28 -13.19
CA GLY A 281 14.94 -9.67 -14.18
C GLY A 281 16.32 -9.98 -13.60
N MET A 282 16.38 -10.43 -12.33
CA MET A 282 17.61 -10.79 -11.63
C MET A 282 17.74 -12.30 -11.45
N THR A 283 18.94 -12.77 -11.15
CA THR A 283 19.13 -14.11 -10.57
C THR A 283 18.89 -14.08 -9.06
N ASP A 284 18.56 -15.24 -8.46
CA ASP A 284 18.45 -15.35 -7.00
C ASP A 284 19.76 -14.98 -6.30
N ALA A 285 20.91 -15.24 -6.92
CA ALA A 285 22.21 -14.86 -6.40
C ALA A 285 22.36 -13.33 -6.32
N ASP A 286 22.00 -12.61 -7.38
CA ASP A 286 22.07 -11.14 -7.42
C ASP A 286 21.13 -10.51 -6.40
N LEU A 287 19.87 -10.99 -6.33
CA LEU A 287 18.90 -10.51 -5.36
C LEU A 287 19.37 -10.77 -3.92
N ASN A 288 19.94 -11.95 -3.65
CA ASN A 288 20.48 -12.27 -2.34
C ASN A 288 21.68 -11.37 -1.98
N ILE A 289 22.56 -11.04 -2.92
CA ILE A 289 23.66 -10.08 -2.68
C ILE A 289 23.09 -8.73 -2.22
N LEU A 290 22.01 -8.25 -2.85
CA LEU A 290 21.34 -7.01 -2.42
C LEU A 290 20.77 -7.12 -1.02
N ARG A 291 20.11 -8.23 -0.68
CA ARG A 291 19.58 -8.48 0.68
C ARG A 291 20.67 -8.50 1.74
N VAL A 292 21.80 -9.17 1.46
CA VAL A 292 22.95 -9.19 2.38
C VAL A 292 23.51 -7.78 2.58
N ARG A 293 23.66 -7.00 1.50
CA ARG A 293 24.15 -5.62 1.58
C ARG A 293 23.21 -4.71 2.35
N PHE A 294 21.90 -4.86 2.16
CA PHE A 294 20.90 -4.11 2.91
C PHE A 294 20.98 -4.47 4.40
N LEU A 295 20.99 -5.76 4.73
CA LEU A 295 21.07 -6.15 6.14
C LEU A 295 22.41 -5.76 6.78
N ALA A 296 23.52 -5.70 6.04
CA ALA A 296 24.81 -5.29 6.61
C ALA A 296 24.78 -3.85 7.16
N GLY A 297 24.03 -2.94 6.53
CA GLY A 297 23.94 -1.54 6.96
C GLY A 297 22.67 -1.19 7.76
N MET A 298 21.69 -2.08 7.83
CA MET A 298 20.40 -1.82 8.48
C MET A 298 20.58 -1.47 9.98
N PRO A 299 20.01 -0.35 10.47
CA PRO A 299 20.05 0.00 11.89
C PRO A 299 19.51 -1.11 12.80
N ALA A 300 19.99 -1.16 14.04
CA ALA A 300 19.43 -2.04 15.05
C ALA A 300 17.97 -1.66 15.35
N GLY A 301 17.11 -2.67 15.51
CA GLY A 301 15.68 -2.49 15.75
C GLY A 301 14.90 -3.78 15.45
N TRP A 302 13.62 -3.79 15.84
CA TRP A 302 12.78 -4.99 15.76
C TRP A 302 12.72 -5.59 14.35
N LEU A 303 12.67 -4.75 13.31
CA LEU A 303 12.57 -5.23 11.93
C LEU A 303 13.85 -5.97 11.51
N ARG A 304 15.01 -5.49 11.97
CA ARG A 304 16.31 -6.15 11.76
C ARG A 304 16.36 -7.47 12.51
N ASP A 305 15.98 -7.47 13.78
CA ASP A 305 16.03 -8.65 14.66
C ASP A 305 15.11 -9.78 14.17
N ARG A 306 14.02 -9.40 13.50
CA ARG A 306 13.07 -10.29 12.85
C ARG A 306 13.63 -10.95 11.58
N ILE A 307 14.56 -10.31 10.87
CA ILE A 307 15.16 -10.89 9.65
C ILE A 307 16.22 -11.90 10.08
N ALA A 308 15.84 -13.18 10.10
CA ALA A 308 16.80 -14.26 10.29
C ALA A 308 17.71 -14.37 9.06
N LEU A 309 19.02 -14.18 9.24
CA LEU A 309 19.99 -14.47 8.19
C LEU A 309 20.00 -15.97 7.87
N PRO A 310 19.99 -16.37 6.59
CA PRO A 310 20.39 -17.72 6.23
C PRO A 310 21.79 -18.01 6.79
N PRO A 311 22.08 -19.23 7.29
CA PRO A 311 23.36 -19.56 7.92
C PRO A 311 24.60 -19.21 7.08
N ALA A 312 24.49 -19.32 5.75
CA ALA A 312 25.54 -18.99 4.80
C ALA A 312 25.91 -17.50 4.78
N VAL A 313 24.97 -16.61 5.13
CA VAL A 313 25.17 -15.16 5.16
C VAL A 313 25.73 -14.69 6.51
N ALA A 314 25.34 -15.33 7.61
CA ALA A 314 25.90 -15.04 8.94
C ALA A 314 27.42 -15.25 8.98
N ALA A 315 27.93 -16.26 8.26
CA ALA A 315 29.37 -16.52 8.12
C ALA A 315 30.10 -15.41 7.33
N SER A 316 29.49 -14.88 6.27
CA SER A 316 30.08 -13.86 5.41
C SER A 316 30.03 -12.46 6.03
N ALA A 317 28.94 -12.13 6.75
CA ALA A 317 28.81 -10.89 7.50
C ALA A 317 29.82 -10.82 8.67
N ASN A 318 30.09 -11.94 9.36
CA ASN A 318 31.14 -11.99 10.39
C ASN A 318 32.56 -11.88 9.81
N ALA A 319 32.79 -12.36 8.59
CA ALA A 319 34.09 -12.23 7.92
C ALA A 319 34.39 -10.78 7.49
N ALA A 320 33.38 -10.03 7.02
CA ALA A 320 33.51 -8.62 6.65
C ALA A 320 33.64 -7.67 7.87
N SER A 321 33.28 -8.13 9.07
CA SER A 321 33.32 -7.34 10.31
C SER A 321 34.62 -7.53 11.11
N ARG A 322 35.52 -8.42 10.67
CA ARG A 322 36.82 -8.62 11.32
C ARG A 322 37.82 -7.57 10.82
N PRO A 323 38.51 -6.83 11.71
CA PRO A 323 39.63 -6.00 11.27
C PRO A 323 40.68 -6.87 10.59
N ALA A 324 41.28 -6.34 9.52
CA ALA A 324 42.34 -7.02 8.79
C ALA A 324 43.45 -7.44 9.77
N PRO A 325 44.01 -8.65 9.65
CA PRO A 325 45.10 -9.08 10.51
C PRO A 325 46.30 -8.14 10.31
N GLU A 326 46.70 -7.47 11.39
CA GLU A 326 47.93 -6.69 11.43
C GLU A 326 49.13 -7.59 11.13
N GLY A 327 49.88 -7.23 10.10
CA GLY A 327 51.30 -7.56 9.95
C GLY A 327 51.63 -8.99 9.55
N ALA A 328 51.75 -9.23 8.25
CA ALA A 328 52.71 -10.22 7.75
C ALA A 328 54.07 -9.51 7.53
N PRO A 329 55.19 -10.01 8.07
CA PRO A 329 56.49 -9.36 7.92
C PRO A 329 56.98 -9.52 6.48
N VAL A 330 57.38 -8.39 5.89
CA VAL A 330 58.09 -8.33 4.61
C VAL A 330 59.45 -9.02 4.80
N ARG A 331 59.66 -10.15 4.13
CA ARG A 331 60.99 -10.78 4.05
C ARG A 331 61.85 -9.95 3.09
N GLN A 332 63.02 -9.53 3.58
CA GLN A 332 64.14 -9.02 2.79
C GLN A 332 64.82 -10.16 2.03
#